data_AF-A0ABD1NHQ0-F1
#
_entry.id   AF-A0ABD1NHQ0-F1
#
_cell.length_a   1.000
_cell.length_b   1.000
_cell.length_c   1.000
_cell.angle_alpha   90.00
_cell.angle_beta   90.00
_cell.angle_gamma   90.00
#
_symmetry.space_group_name_H-M   'P 1'
#
loop_
_entity.id
_entity.type
_entity.pdbx_description
1 polymer ?
#
loop_
_entity_poly.entity_id
_entity_poly.type
_entity_poly.pdbx_seq_one_letter_code
_entity_poly.pdbx_strand_id
1 'polypeptide(L)'
;MVQFSFLRFLVLCYSLLPLLAEDEKKFPWKCPTTFQCGKFGELQFPFTNTSNLGCGLPIMHCGDGNQFKTVHSPKTIYRLESIDGINSVSVTDHRLKKMLKYRNCTAFTYDLKAALPPNSSMLSFQIEMKNNITLLRCKHALANSTKYIYHISCNDSEIYYPSQNFETGKDNMVENECSTLELPISSSPPVDNSTDIYTFLHAEFRMLISVSDNCLKCQENGTQCDVHNFHCTSSKEGADPRRSKLAVDIILKTGIIYMF
;
A
#
# COMPACT_ATOMS: atom_id res chain seq x y z
N MET A 1 -25.39 16.59 -49.05
CA MET A 1 -24.18 17.12 -48.36
C MET A 1 -23.99 16.56 -46.94
N VAL A 2 -25.04 16.19 -46.21
CA VAL A 2 -24.98 15.66 -44.83
C VAL A 2 -24.44 14.22 -44.74
N GLN A 3 -24.73 13.37 -45.73
CA GLN A 3 -24.39 11.93 -45.71
C GLN A 3 -22.88 11.65 -45.86
N PHE A 4 -22.17 12.46 -46.67
CA PHE A 4 -20.71 12.38 -46.81
C PHE A 4 -19.98 12.83 -45.53
N SER A 5 -20.60 13.71 -44.73
CA SER A 5 -20.03 14.18 -43.47
C SER A 5 -20.10 13.10 -42.38
N PHE A 6 -21.18 12.32 -42.36
CA PHE A 6 -21.35 11.20 -41.43
C PHE A 6 -20.37 10.07 -41.71
N LEU A 7 -20.16 9.74 -42.99
CA LEU A 7 -19.23 8.69 -43.39
C LEU A 7 -17.78 9.04 -43.01
N ARG A 8 -17.39 10.31 -43.18
CA ARG A 8 -16.06 10.79 -42.79
C ARG A 8 -15.86 10.79 -41.27
N PHE A 9 -16.90 11.13 -40.51
CA PHE A 9 -16.85 11.08 -39.05
C PHE A 9 -16.72 9.64 -38.54
N LEU A 10 -17.47 8.70 -39.13
CA LEU A 10 -17.36 7.28 -38.81
C LEU A 10 -15.95 6.74 -39.12
N VAL A 11 -15.42 7.03 -40.32
CA VAL A 11 -14.06 6.58 -40.69
C VAL A 11 -13.02 7.15 -39.72
N LEU A 12 -13.11 8.43 -39.34
CA LEU A 12 -12.22 9.05 -38.37
C LEU A 12 -12.31 8.39 -36.99
N CYS A 13 -13.51 8.13 -36.49
CA CYS A 13 -13.71 7.41 -35.22
C CYS A 13 -13.12 5.99 -35.27
N TYR A 14 -13.32 5.24 -36.36
CA TYR A 14 -12.76 3.90 -36.54
C TYR A 14 -11.23 3.88 -36.64
N SER A 15 -10.63 4.91 -37.25
CA SER A 15 -9.17 5.05 -37.30
C SER A 15 -8.54 5.51 -35.98
N LEU A 16 -9.30 6.19 -35.11
CA LEU A 16 -8.83 6.65 -33.79
C LEU A 16 -9.07 5.62 -32.67
N LEU A 17 -10.01 4.69 -32.85
CA LEU A 17 -10.25 3.56 -31.94
C LEU A 17 -8.99 2.74 -31.59
N PRO A 18 -8.09 2.38 -32.55
CA PRO A 18 -6.86 1.68 -32.21
C PRO A 18 -5.80 2.55 -31.52
N LEU A 19 -5.92 3.89 -31.53
CA LEU A 19 -5.03 4.79 -30.78
C LEU A 19 -5.49 5.00 -29.32
N LEU A 20 -6.78 4.76 -29.03
CA LEU A 20 -7.35 4.76 -27.67
C LEU A 20 -7.35 3.37 -27.04
N ALA A 21 -7.12 2.32 -27.83
CA ALA A 21 -6.83 1.00 -27.32
C ALA A 21 -5.41 1.01 -26.75
N GLU A 22 -5.28 1.44 -25.50
CA GLU A 22 -4.11 1.09 -24.71
C GLU A 22 -4.01 -0.43 -24.73
N ASP A 23 -2.88 -0.96 -25.22
CA ASP A 23 -2.59 -2.39 -25.20
C ASP A 23 -2.75 -2.85 -23.75
N GLU A 24 -3.89 -3.46 -23.43
CA GLU A 24 -4.01 -4.32 -22.26
C GLU A 24 -3.00 -5.43 -22.51
N LYS A 25 -1.78 -5.21 -22.01
CA LYS A 25 -0.75 -6.24 -21.97
C LYS A 25 -1.40 -7.41 -21.26
N LYS A 26 -1.80 -8.41 -22.03
CA LYS A 26 -2.28 -9.70 -21.55
C LYS A 26 -1.10 -10.39 -20.88
N PHE A 27 -0.83 -9.98 -19.65
CA PHE A 27 0.00 -10.77 -18.75
C PHE A 27 -0.67 -12.13 -18.60
N PRO A 28 0.10 -13.23 -18.55
CA PRO A 28 -0.47 -14.53 -18.26
C PRO A 28 -1.26 -14.41 -16.95
N TRP A 29 -2.60 -14.51 -17.05
CA TRP A 29 -3.55 -14.16 -15.99
C TRP A 29 -3.49 -15.09 -14.76
N LYS A 30 -2.57 -16.07 -14.76
CA LYS A 30 -2.36 -16.99 -13.65
C LYS A 30 -1.25 -16.43 -12.79
N CYS A 31 -1.60 -15.96 -11.60
CA CYS A 31 -0.60 -15.60 -10.64
C CYS A 31 0.03 -16.86 -10.02
N PRO A 32 1.32 -16.80 -9.72
CA PRO A 32 2.01 -17.91 -9.12
C PRO A 32 1.46 -18.20 -7.72
N THR A 33 1.38 -19.47 -7.36
CA THR A 33 1.06 -19.90 -5.99
C THR A 33 2.18 -19.49 -5.02
N THR A 34 3.43 -19.63 -5.46
CA THR A 34 4.62 -19.24 -4.70
C THR A 34 5.68 -18.61 -5.62
N PHE A 35 6.58 -17.82 -5.05
CA PHE A 35 7.72 -17.25 -5.76
C PHE A 35 8.91 -17.05 -4.81
N GLN A 36 10.13 -17.08 -5.36
CA GLN A 36 11.35 -16.88 -4.58
C GLN A 36 11.67 -15.38 -4.42
N CYS A 37 12.05 -14.96 -3.22
CA CYS A 37 12.45 -13.58 -2.91
C CYS A 37 13.71 -13.47 -2.06
N GLY A 38 14.86 -13.80 -2.66
CA GLY A 38 16.18 -13.63 -2.04
C GLY A 38 16.27 -14.22 -0.63
N LYS A 39 16.73 -13.42 0.35
CA LYS A 39 16.88 -13.85 1.75
C LYS A 39 15.56 -14.20 2.46
N PHE A 40 14.42 -13.82 1.90
CA PHE A 40 13.10 -14.09 2.47
C PHE A 40 12.53 -15.44 2.02
N GLY A 41 13.25 -16.16 1.15
CA GLY A 41 12.88 -17.50 0.71
C GLY A 41 11.65 -17.52 -0.20
N GLU A 42 10.88 -18.59 -0.09
CA GLU A 42 9.64 -18.76 -0.84
C GLU A 42 8.50 -17.98 -0.17
N LEU A 43 7.88 -17.08 -0.94
CA LEU A 43 6.72 -16.28 -0.53
C LEU A 43 5.50 -16.68 -1.34
N GLN A 44 4.33 -16.40 -0.77
CA GLN A 44 3.03 -16.66 -1.36
C GLN A 44 2.11 -15.46 -1.19
N PHE A 45 0.90 -15.55 -1.71
CA PHE A 45 -0.16 -14.58 -1.45
C PHE A 45 -0.28 -14.28 0.07
N PRO A 46 -0.43 -13.00 0.49
CA PRO A 46 -0.82 -11.82 -0.28
C PRO A 46 0.34 -11.08 -0.96
N PHE A 47 1.56 -11.63 -0.96
CA PHE A 47 2.70 -11.04 -1.63
C PHE A 47 2.78 -11.49 -3.09
N THR A 48 3.40 -10.67 -3.94
CA THR A 48 3.70 -11.01 -5.33
C THR A 48 5.03 -10.41 -5.76
N ASN A 49 5.58 -10.88 -6.88
CA ASN A 49 6.68 -10.22 -7.56
C ASN A 49 6.16 -9.20 -8.60
N THR A 50 7.09 -8.42 -9.16
CA THR A 50 6.78 -7.35 -10.13
C THR A 50 6.24 -7.85 -11.46
N SER A 51 6.42 -9.12 -11.79
CA SER A 51 5.92 -9.71 -13.03
C SER A 51 4.40 -9.92 -13.01
N ASN A 52 3.78 -9.77 -11.84
CA ASN A 52 2.43 -10.24 -11.51
C ASN A 52 1.70 -9.19 -10.64
N LEU A 53 1.60 -7.95 -11.14
CA LEU A 53 1.11 -6.80 -10.36
C LEU A 53 -0.36 -6.90 -9.91
N GLY A 54 -1.19 -7.75 -10.54
CA GLY A 54 -2.59 -7.96 -10.15
C GLY A 54 -2.82 -9.00 -9.04
N CYS A 55 -1.75 -9.58 -8.51
CA CYS A 55 -1.81 -10.81 -7.75
C CYS A 55 -1.65 -10.65 -6.24
N GLY A 56 -1.28 -9.45 -5.78
CA GLY A 56 -0.93 -9.21 -4.38
C GLY A 56 -0.16 -7.91 -4.21
N LEU A 57 0.40 -7.73 -3.01
CA LEU A 57 1.34 -6.66 -2.68
C LEU A 57 2.69 -6.92 -3.37
N PRO A 58 3.12 -6.07 -4.33
CA PRO A 58 4.37 -6.30 -5.04
C PRO A 58 5.60 -6.05 -4.15
N ILE A 59 6.51 -7.02 -4.11
CA ILE A 59 7.84 -6.88 -3.54
C ILE A 59 8.84 -6.76 -4.68
N MET A 60 9.56 -5.63 -4.71
CA MET A 60 10.56 -5.32 -5.71
C MET A 60 11.91 -5.95 -5.35
N HIS A 61 12.77 -6.14 -6.36
CA HIS A 61 14.16 -6.60 -6.21
C HIS A 61 14.32 -7.98 -5.58
N CYS A 62 13.30 -8.84 -5.67
CA CYS A 62 13.37 -10.23 -5.18
C CYS A 62 14.45 -11.06 -5.88
N GLY A 63 14.72 -10.82 -7.16
CA GLY A 63 15.75 -11.52 -7.95
C GLY A 63 17.15 -10.94 -7.83
N ASP A 64 17.32 -9.77 -7.20
CA ASP A 64 18.62 -9.12 -7.07
C ASP A 64 19.17 -9.31 -5.66
N GLY A 65 20.22 -10.10 -5.51
CA GLY A 65 20.88 -10.37 -4.24
C GLY A 65 21.47 -9.12 -3.57
N ASN A 66 21.88 -8.13 -4.34
CA ASN A 66 22.63 -6.95 -3.89
C ASN A 66 21.73 -5.77 -3.49
N GLN A 67 20.45 -5.79 -3.88
CA GLN A 67 19.51 -4.72 -3.58
C GLN A 67 18.66 -5.01 -2.34
N PHE A 68 18.22 -3.96 -1.65
CA PHE A 68 17.18 -4.09 -0.64
C PHE A 68 15.85 -4.41 -1.30
N LYS A 69 15.04 -5.23 -0.63
CA LYS A 69 13.73 -5.64 -1.14
C LYS A 69 12.77 -4.57 -0.66
N THR A 70 11.91 -4.10 -1.54
CA THR A 70 11.10 -2.92 -1.25
C THR A 70 9.64 -3.15 -1.60
N VAL A 71 8.78 -2.51 -0.82
CA VAL A 71 7.37 -2.33 -1.13
C VAL A 71 7.18 -0.87 -1.48
N HIS A 72 6.55 -0.61 -2.62
CA HIS A 72 6.35 0.76 -3.10
C HIS A 72 4.95 1.25 -2.71
N SER A 73 4.87 2.50 -2.26
CA SER A 73 3.61 3.22 -2.14
C SER A 73 3.69 4.54 -2.90
N PRO A 74 2.56 5.25 -3.12
CA PRO A 74 2.58 6.53 -3.79
C PRO A 74 3.42 7.61 -3.07
N LYS A 75 3.58 7.50 -1.75
CA LYS A 75 4.25 8.54 -0.93
C LYS A 75 5.67 8.20 -0.50
N THR A 76 6.01 6.91 -0.41
CA THR A 76 7.31 6.45 0.10
C THR A 76 7.69 5.08 -0.46
N ILE A 77 8.93 4.69 -0.19
CA ILE A 77 9.43 3.35 -0.44
C ILE A 77 9.69 2.71 0.93
N TYR A 78 9.12 1.54 1.13
CA TYR A 78 9.33 0.74 2.31
C TYR A 78 10.45 -0.25 2.05
N ARG A 79 11.49 -0.23 2.88
CA ARG A 79 12.46 -1.33 2.91
C ARG A 79 11.85 -2.48 3.69
N LEU A 80 11.85 -3.68 3.10
CA LEU A 80 11.41 -4.90 3.76
C LEU A 80 12.50 -5.41 4.70
N GLU A 81 12.19 -5.53 5.98
CA GLU A 81 13.12 -6.00 7.02
C GLU A 81 12.90 -7.49 7.32
N SER A 82 11.65 -7.91 7.50
CA SER A 82 11.24 -9.31 7.73
C SER A 82 9.85 -9.61 7.19
N ILE A 83 9.60 -10.91 6.97
CA ILE A 83 8.26 -11.47 6.78
C ILE A 83 7.80 -11.99 8.14
N ASP A 84 6.69 -11.44 8.62
CA ASP A 84 6.19 -11.72 9.95
C ASP A 84 4.89 -12.53 9.84
N GLY A 85 5.03 -13.84 9.63
CA GLY A 85 3.87 -14.71 9.39
C GLY A 85 3.25 -14.53 7.99
N ILE A 86 1.99 -14.94 7.83
CA ILE A 86 1.36 -15.08 6.51
C ILE A 86 0.94 -13.72 5.92
N ASN A 87 0.44 -12.81 6.77
CA ASN A 87 -0.22 -11.57 6.35
C ASN A 87 0.38 -10.31 7.00
N SER A 88 1.66 -10.36 7.40
CA SER A 88 2.32 -9.17 7.91
C SER A 88 3.81 -9.12 7.59
N VAL A 89 4.34 -7.91 7.51
CA VAL A 89 5.75 -7.64 7.23
C VAL A 89 6.26 -6.52 8.12
N SER A 90 7.50 -6.61 8.58
CA SER A 90 8.16 -5.44 9.17
C SER A 90 8.85 -4.65 8.07
N VAL A 91 8.58 -3.35 8.05
CA VAL A 91 9.10 -2.44 7.04
C VAL A 91 9.67 -1.18 7.67
N THR A 92 10.71 -0.64 7.04
CA THR A 92 11.25 0.68 7.34
C THR A 92 10.78 1.70 6.29
N ASP A 93 10.07 2.74 6.71
CA ASP A 93 9.69 3.86 5.85
C ASP A 93 10.93 4.71 5.51
N HIS A 94 11.33 4.71 4.24
CA HIS A 94 12.53 5.43 3.80
C HIS A 94 12.42 6.95 4.00
N ARG A 95 11.25 7.52 3.73
CA ARG A 95 11.02 8.96 3.83
C ARG A 95 11.03 9.41 5.29
N LEU A 96 10.31 8.69 6.17
CA LEU A 96 10.34 8.98 7.60
C LEU A 96 11.75 8.82 8.17
N LYS A 97 12.45 7.72 7.86
CA LYS A 97 13.83 7.50 8.28
C LYS A 97 14.76 8.64 7.88
N LYS A 98 14.61 9.15 6.66
CA LYS A 98 15.39 10.30 6.17
C LYS A 98 15.09 11.56 6.96
N MET A 99 13.82 11.86 7.22
CA MET A 99 13.42 13.04 7.99
C MET A 99 13.95 12.98 9.43
N LEU A 100 13.83 11.83 10.09
CA LEU A 100 14.37 11.63 11.44
C LEU A 100 15.90 11.76 11.47
N LYS A 101 16.61 11.13 10.53
CA LYS A 101 18.09 11.21 10.43
C LYS A 101 18.59 12.65 10.29
N TYR A 102 17.89 13.47 9.51
CA TYR A 102 18.26 14.87 9.27
C TYR A 102 17.54 15.85 10.20
N ARG A 103 16.91 15.37 11.28
CA ARG A 103 16.22 16.21 12.28
C ARG A 103 15.22 17.18 11.65
N ASN A 104 14.52 16.71 10.62
CA ASN A 104 13.59 17.55 9.86
C ASN A 104 12.21 17.54 10.53
N CYS A 105 11.75 18.73 10.91
CA CYS A 105 10.45 18.96 11.53
C CYS A 105 9.25 18.45 10.71
N THR A 106 9.40 18.24 9.40
CA THR A 106 8.33 17.61 8.60
C THR A 106 8.00 16.18 9.06
N ALA A 107 8.90 15.52 9.79
CA ALA A 107 8.62 14.24 10.45
C ALA A 107 7.38 14.33 11.37
N PHE A 108 7.19 15.46 12.07
CA PHE A 108 6.06 15.68 12.98
C PHE A 108 4.76 16.10 12.30
N THR A 109 4.73 15.99 10.97
CA THR A 109 3.54 16.20 10.14
C THR A 109 3.32 15.05 9.17
N TYR A 110 4.14 14.01 9.29
CA TYR A 110 4.14 12.90 8.36
C TYR A 110 3.01 11.94 8.69
N ASP A 111 2.00 11.92 7.82
CA ASP A 111 0.89 10.98 7.92
C ASP A 111 1.33 9.58 7.45
N LEU A 112 1.70 8.75 8.41
CA LEU A 112 2.08 7.35 8.21
C LEU A 112 0.94 6.52 7.61
N LYS A 113 -0.31 6.74 8.01
CA LYS A 113 -1.46 5.98 7.50
C LYS A 113 -1.70 6.29 6.04
N ALA A 114 -1.62 7.56 5.65
CA ALA A 114 -1.75 7.96 4.25
C ALA A 114 -0.52 7.64 3.40
N ALA A 115 0.59 7.18 4.00
CA ALA A 115 1.76 6.70 3.29
C ALA A 115 1.70 5.21 2.93
N LEU A 116 0.77 4.44 3.53
CA LEU A 116 0.56 3.03 3.22
C LEU A 116 0.21 2.81 1.73
N PRO A 117 0.42 1.59 1.21
CA PRO A 117 -0.14 1.20 -0.08
C PRO A 117 -1.66 1.46 -0.12
N PRO A 118 -2.21 1.87 -1.28
CA PRO A 118 -3.63 2.14 -1.40
C PRO A 118 -4.44 0.87 -1.16
N ASN A 119 -5.51 0.99 -0.38
CA ASN A 119 -6.45 -0.10 -0.22
C ASN A 119 -7.12 -0.42 -1.55
N SER A 120 -7.31 -1.70 -1.80
CA SER A 120 -8.16 -2.23 -2.86
C SER A 120 -9.37 -2.91 -2.22
N SER A 121 -10.23 -3.47 -3.05
CA SER A 121 -11.32 -4.31 -2.56
C SER A 121 -10.88 -5.64 -1.99
N MET A 122 -9.71 -6.12 -2.39
CA MET A 122 -9.20 -7.43 -1.99
C MET A 122 -8.20 -7.34 -0.85
N LEU A 123 -7.37 -6.28 -0.82
CA LEU A 123 -6.33 -6.04 0.18
C LEU A 123 -6.50 -4.68 0.82
N SER A 124 -6.43 -4.63 2.15
CA SER A 124 -6.25 -3.39 2.88
C SER A 124 -5.07 -3.47 3.83
N PHE A 125 -4.53 -2.30 4.19
CA PHE A 125 -3.29 -2.19 4.94
C PHE A 125 -3.51 -1.45 6.25
N GLN A 126 -2.87 -1.93 7.31
CA GLN A 126 -2.87 -1.30 8.62
C GLN A 126 -1.46 -1.26 9.19
N ILE A 127 -1.23 -0.31 10.10
CA ILE A 127 0.03 -0.18 10.82
C ILE A 127 -0.17 -0.73 12.21
N GLU A 128 0.72 -1.64 12.60
CA GLU A 128 0.89 -2.11 13.96
C GLU A 128 2.27 -1.66 14.46
N MET A 129 2.26 -0.84 15.51
CA MET A 129 3.48 -0.38 16.19
C MET A 129 3.60 -1.13 17.51
N LYS A 130 4.64 -1.97 17.66
CA LYS A 130 4.91 -2.66 18.94
C LYS A 130 5.25 -1.67 20.05
N ASN A 131 6.06 -0.68 19.71
CA ASN A 131 6.41 0.43 20.58
C ASN A 131 6.13 1.72 19.82
N ASN A 132 5.38 2.62 20.43
CA ASN A 132 5.08 3.92 19.87
C ASN A 132 5.14 5.01 20.94
N ILE A 133 5.12 6.25 20.49
CA ILE A 133 4.93 7.42 21.33
C ILE A 133 3.87 8.31 20.69
N THR A 134 2.96 8.82 21.50
CA THR A 134 2.05 9.89 21.09
C THR A 134 2.72 11.24 21.38
N LEU A 135 2.81 12.08 20.37
CA LEU A 135 3.35 13.43 20.42
C LEU A 135 2.20 14.43 20.30
N LEU A 136 2.34 15.59 20.97
CA LEU A 136 1.46 16.73 20.76
C LEU A 136 2.18 17.80 19.96
N ARG A 137 1.56 18.25 18.88
CA ARG A 137 2.04 19.40 18.12
C ARG A 137 1.12 20.59 18.38
N CYS A 138 1.67 21.62 18.99
CA CYS A 138 0.92 22.81 19.41
C CYS A 138 1.47 24.05 18.69
N LYS A 139 0.61 24.97 18.27
CA LYS A 139 1.03 26.29 17.72
C LYS A 139 1.43 27.26 18.82
N HIS A 140 0.91 27.04 20.03
CA HIS A 140 1.13 27.85 21.21
C HIS A 140 1.74 26.97 22.29
N ALA A 141 2.40 27.60 23.26
CA ALA A 141 2.97 26.88 24.39
C ALA A 141 1.86 26.15 25.17
N LEU A 142 2.07 24.87 25.42
CA LEU A 142 1.18 24.05 26.22
C LEU A 142 1.31 24.48 27.70
N ALA A 143 0.25 25.06 28.25
CA ALA A 143 0.22 25.40 29.67
C ALA A 143 -0.12 24.16 30.50
N ASN A 144 0.51 24.00 31.67
CA ASN A 144 0.05 23.12 32.75
C ASN A 144 -0.15 21.61 32.41
N SER A 145 0.47 21.06 31.37
CA SER A 145 0.46 19.59 31.18
C SER A 145 1.43 18.93 32.14
N THR A 146 0.92 17.93 32.87
CA THR A 146 1.74 17.09 33.74
C THR A 146 2.34 15.91 32.98
N LYS A 147 1.72 15.48 31.87
CA LYS A 147 2.18 14.35 31.06
C LYS A 147 3.20 14.75 30.00
N TYR A 148 2.96 15.86 29.30
CA TYR A 148 3.71 16.31 28.14
C TYR A 148 4.67 17.45 28.53
N ILE A 149 5.73 17.09 29.26
CA ILE A 149 6.63 18.08 29.89
C ILE A 149 7.85 18.45 29.05
N TYR A 150 8.27 17.57 28.12
CA TYR A 150 9.40 17.83 27.26
C TYR A 150 8.92 18.33 25.92
N HIS A 151 9.68 19.25 25.32
CA HIS A 151 9.35 19.83 24.04
C HIS A 151 10.59 20.14 23.22
N ILE A 152 10.38 20.20 21.91
CA ILE A 152 11.32 20.81 20.97
C ILE A 152 10.57 21.77 20.05
N SER A 153 11.23 22.89 19.72
CA SER A 153 10.71 23.83 18.74
C SER A 153 10.92 23.30 17.32
N CYS A 154 9.87 23.36 16.52
CA CYS A 154 9.87 22.91 15.13
C CYS A 154 9.04 23.84 14.24
N ASN A 155 9.73 24.68 13.47
CA ASN A 155 9.13 25.76 12.67
C ASN A 155 8.22 26.62 13.58
N ASP A 156 6.95 26.82 13.18
CA ASP A 156 5.96 27.60 13.92
C ASP A 156 5.16 26.76 14.93
N SER A 157 5.74 25.67 15.45
CA SER A 157 5.08 24.76 16.38
C SER A 157 6.03 24.16 17.40
N GLU A 158 5.50 23.84 18.57
CA GLU A 158 6.18 23.10 19.64
C GLU A 158 5.71 21.65 19.62
N ILE A 159 6.67 20.72 19.72
CA ILE A 159 6.41 19.28 19.74
C ILE A 159 6.64 18.76 21.14
N TYR A 160 5.56 18.42 21.84
CA TYR A 160 5.61 17.90 23.20
C TYR A 160 5.56 16.37 23.23
N TYR A 161 6.27 15.77 24.19
CA TYR A 161 6.33 14.33 24.41
C TYR A 161 6.44 13.94 25.89
N PRO A 162 5.93 12.76 26.27
CA PRO A 162 5.97 12.29 27.66
C PRO A 162 7.36 11.80 28.08
N SER A 163 7.67 11.96 29.38
CA SER A 163 8.80 11.27 30.03
C SER A 163 8.47 9.81 30.32
N GLN A 164 9.50 8.96 30.41
CA GLN A 164 9.37 7.53 30.73
C GLN A 164 8.67 7.25 32.07
N ASN A 165 8.79 8.17 33.04
CA ASN A 165 8.36 7.98 34.42
C ASN A 165 6.89 8.37 34.69
N PHE A 166 6.11 8.72 33.67
CA PHE A 166 4.71 9.10 33.89
C PHE A 166 3.79 7.88 33.97
N GLU A 167 3.32 7.60 35.19
CA GLU A 167 2.15 6.78 35.41
C GLU A 167 0.89 7.48 34.89
N THR A 168 -0.07 6.68 34.42
CA THR A 168 -1.38 7.04 33.86
C THR A 168 -2.24 7.86 34.84
N GLY A 169 -1.87 9.12 35.07
CA GLY A 169 -2.80 10.15 35.54
C GLY A 169 -3.68 10.61 34.37
N LYS A 170 -4.97 10.83 34.63
CA LYS A 170 -5.85 11.52 33.67
C LYS A 170 -5.35 12.97 33.55
N ASP A 171 -4.65 13.27 32.45
CA ASP A 171 -4.33 14.65 32.12
C ASP A 171 -5.66 15.30 31.68
N ASN A 172 -6.27 16.04 32.60
CA ASN A 172 -7.50 16.77 32.36
C ASN A 172 -7.16 18.10 31.68
N MET A 173 -6.55 18.08 30.49
CA MET A 173 -6.39 19.33 29.75
C MET A 173 -6.47 19.19 28.22
N VAL A 174 -7.37 20.03 27.71
CA VAL A 174 -7.59 20.56 26.36
C VAL A 174 -6.66 20.00 25.28
N GLU A 175 -6.95 18.78 24.83
CA GLU A 175 -6.54 18.28 23.52
C GLU A 175 -7.06 19.17 22.35
N ASN A 176 -7.94 20.14 22.64
CA ASN A 176 -8.65 20.90 21.61
C ASN A 176 -7.78 21.91 20.81
N GLU A 177 -6.55 22.20 21.23
CA GLU A 177 -5.67 23.17 20.52
C GLU A 177 -4.42 22.55 19.87
N CYS A 178 -4.11 21.27 20.15
CA CYS A 178 -2.93 20.59 19.62
C CYS A 178 -3.33 19.39 18.76
N SER A 179 -2.60 19.16 17.67
CA SER A 179 -2.78 17.93 16.88
C SER A 179 -1.94 16.80 17.47
N THR A 180 -2.49 15.59 17.54
CA THR A 180 -1.78 14.38 17.97
C THR A 180 -1.08 13.71 16.79
N LEU A 181 0.09 13.12 17.06
CA LEU A 181 0.81 12.29 16.10
C LEU A 181 1.42 11.08 16.82
N GLU A 182 1.21 9.89 16.28
CA GLU A 182 1.88 8.68 16.76
C GLU A 182 3.04 8.29 15.84
N LEU A 183 4.20 8.03 16.44
CA LEU A 183 5.39 7.57 15.73
C LEU A 183 5.99 6.32 16.39
N PRO A 184 6.62 5.43 15.62
CA PRO A 184 7.36 4.30 16.16
C PRO A 184 8.57 4.76 16.99
N ILE A 185 8.95 3.96 17.99
CA ILE A 185 10.17 4.17 18.79
C ILE A 185 11.01 2.91 18.85
N SER A 186 12.34 3.06 18.87
CA SER A 186 13.29 1.94 18.99
C SER A 186 13.70 1.67 20.45
N SER A 187 13.49 2.64 21.32
CA SER A 187 13.79 2.58 22.75
C SER A 187 12.78 3.42 23.52
N SER A 188 12.66 3.21 24.83
CA SER A 188 11.82 4.05 25.67
C SER A 188 12.21 5.53 25.56
N PRO A 189 11.24 6.46 25.73
CA PRO A 189 11.53 7.88 25.83
C PRO A 189 12.55 8.14 26.95
N PRO A 190 13.30 9.24 26.89
CA PRO A 190 14.29 9.56 27.90
C PRO A 190 13.64 9.96 29.22
N VAL A 191 14.43 9.83 30.29
CA VAL A 191 14.06 10.23 31.65
C VAL A 191 14.14 11.75 31.84
N ASP A 192 14.88 12.45 30.97
CA ASP A 192 15.09 13.90 31.00
C ASP A 192 15.06 14.54 29.60
N ASN A 193 15.11 15.87 29.54
CA ASN A 193 15.10 16.66 28.30
C ASN A 193 16.48 16.81 27.64
N SER A 194 17.54 16.19 28.17
CA SER A 194 18.88 16.29 27.61
C SER A 194 19.07 15.39 26.39
N THR A 195 18.22 14.37 26.26
CA THR A 195 18.22 13.45 25.13
C THR A 195 17.30 13.96 24.03
N ASP A 196 17.88 14.08 22.84
CA ASP A 196 17.17 14.53 21.66
C ASP A 196 16.09 13.53 21.21
N ILE A 197 14.88 14.03 20.94
CA ILE A 197 13.73 13.23 20.49
C ILE A 197 14.04 12.34 19.29
N TYR A 198 14.89 12.82 18.36
CA TYR A 198 15.24 12.08 17.15
C TYR A 198 16.09 10.83 17.41
N THR A 199 16.66 10.65 18.60
CA THR A 199 17.53 9.48 18.90
C THR A 199 16.75 8.23 19.26
N PHE A 200 15.51 8.36 19.71
CA PHE A 200 14.65 7.22 20.08
C PHE A 200 13.46 7.02 19.15
N LEU A 201 13.11 8.02 18.34
CA LEU A 201 12.15 7.86 17.25
C LEU A 201 12.70 6.91 16.18
N HIS A 202 11.82 6.09 15.64
CA HIS A 202 12.16 5.11 14.61
C HIS A 202 11.19 5.17 13.43
N ALA A 203 11.57 4.56 12.33
CA ALA A 203 10.78 4.54 11.08
C ALA A 203 10.33 3.13 10.69
N GLU A 204 10.54 2.15 11.56
CA GLU A 204 10.15 0.77 11.34
C GLU A 204 8.86 0.44 12.07
N PHE A 205 7.97 -0.28 11.40
CA PHE A 205 6.71 -0.75 11.95
C PHE A 205 6.26 -2.02 11.24
N ARG A 206 5.27 -2.71 11.81
CA ARG A 206 4.62 -3.86 11.17
C ARG A 206 3.48 -3.36 10.29
N MET A 207 3.53 -3.72 9.02
CA MET A 207 2.43 -3.53 8.09
C MET A 207 1.60 -4.81 8.09
N LEU A 208 0.37 -4.71 8.58
CA LEU A 208 -0.63 -5.78 8.52
C LEU A 208 -1.38 -5.70 7.20
N ILE A 209 -1.63 -6.86 6.60
CA ILE A 209 -2.33 -7.00 5.32
C ILE A 209 -3.61 -7.75 5.59
N SER A 210 -4.74 -7.08 5.44
CA SER A 210 -6.06 -7.70 5.57
C SER A 210 -6.55 -8.14 4.20
N VAL A 211 -6.83 -9.43 4.07
CA VAL A 211 -7.42 -10.04 2.87
C VAL A 211 -8.94 -10.06 3.04
N SER A 212 -9.68 -9.55 2.05
CA SER A 212 -11.15 -9.54 2.11
C SER A 212 -11.74 -10.96 2.12
N ASP A 213 -12.90 -11.13 2.76
CA ASP A 213 -13.63 -12.40 2.79
C ASP A 213 -13.95 -12.92 1.38
N ASN A 214 -14.21 -12.02 0.44
CA ASN A 214 -14.46 -12.39 -0.95
C ASN A 214 -13.21 -13.02 -1.59
N CYS A 215 -12.03 -12.47 -1.32
CA CYS A 215 -10.78 -13.05 -1.81
C CYS A 215 -10.48 -14.39 -1.13
N LEU A 216 -10.70 -14.50 0.19
CA LEU A 216 -10.55 -15.76 0.90
C LEU A 216 -11.44 -16.86 0.30
N LYS A 217 -12.71 -16.55 -0.01
CA LYS A 217 -13.62 -17.47 -0.72
C LYS A 217 -13.12 -17.85 -2.12
N CYS A 218 -12.48 -16.93 -2.86
CA CYS A 218 -11.88 -17.30 -4.14
C CYS A 218 -10.82 -18.39 -3.94
N GLN A 219 -9.95 -18.21 -2.94
CA GLN A 219 -8.86 -19.13 -2.64
C GLN A 219 -9.37 -20.50 -2.16
N GLU A 220 -10.39 -20.52 -1.30
CA GLU A 220 -11.06 -21.76 -0.86
C GLU A 220 -11.66 -22.55 -2.03
N ASN A 221 -12.18 -21.85 -3.04
CA ASN A 221 -12.73 -22.45 -4.25
C ASN A 221 -11.66 -22.82 -5.30
N GLY A 222 -10.36 -22.74 -4.96
CA GLY A 222 -9.25 -23.05 -5.88
C GLY A 222 -9.08 -22.05 -7.02
N THR A 223 -9.69 -20.86 -6.89
CA THR A 223 -9.59 -19.75 -7.83
C THR A 223 -8.74 -18.64 -7.25
N GLN A 224 -8.39 -17.68 -8.08
CA GLN A 224 -7.38 -16.69 -7.71
C GLN A 224 -7.95 -15.28 -7.67
N CYS A 225 -7.55 -14.48 -6.69
CA CYS A 225 -8.03 -13.10 -6.55
C CYS A 225 -7.30 -12.18 -7.54
N ASP A 226 -8.06 -11.48 -8.38
CA ASP A 226 -7.57 -10.28 -9.05
C ASP A 226 -7.75 -9.08 -8.10
N VAL A 227 -6.62 -8.55 -7.62
CA VAL A 227 -6.57 -7.43 -6.67
C VAL A 227 -7.05 -6.11 -7.30
N HIS A 228 -7.02 -5.98 -8.63
CA HIS A 228 -7.44 -4.76 -9.33
C HIS A 228 -8.90 -4.82 -9.82
N ASN A 229 -9.38 -5.97 -10.32
CA ASN A 229 -10.68 -6.04 -11.02
C ASN A 229 -11.81 -6.77 -10.26
N PHE A 230 -11.73 -6.95 -8.94
CA PHE A 230 -12.84 -7.47 -8.11
C PHE A 230 -13.41 -8.84 -8.50
N HIS A 231 -12.65 -9.69 -9.19
CA HIS A 231 -13.16 -10.96 -9.67
C HIS A 231 -12.27 -12.13 -9.25
N CYS A 232 -12.91 -13.25 -8.88
CA CYS A 232 -12.23 -14.54 -8.80
C CYS A 232 -11.95 -15.02 -10.22
N THR A 233 -10.69 -15.32 -10.50
CA THR A 233 -10.25 -15.75 -11.83
C THR A 233 -10.14 -17.26 -11.81
N SER A 234 -10.80 -17.93 -12.76
CA SER A 234 -10.78 -19.39 -12.83
C SER A 234 -9.39 -19.85 -13.24
N SER A 235 -8.77 -20.72 -12.44
CA SER A 235 -7.66 -21.56 -12.90
C SER A 235 -8.22 -22.41 -14.06
N LYS A 236 -8.03 -22.00 -15.31
CA LYS A 236 -8.34 -22.88 -16.44
C LYS A 236 -7.28 -23.97 -16.50
N GLU A 237 -7.45 -25.00 -15.69
CA GLU A 237 -7.12 -26.35 -16.14
C GLU A 237 -8.34 -26.89 -16.90
N GLY A 238 -8.17 -27.10 -18.21
CA GLY A 238 -9.12 -27.85 -19.03
C GLY A 238 -10.41 -27.13 -19.43
N ALA A 239 -10.35 -26.03 -20.16
CA ALA A 239 -11.50 -25.63 -20.99
C ALA A 239 -11.42 -26.36 -22.34
N ASP A 240 -12.32 -27.33 -22.57
CA ASP A 240 -12.49 -28.04 -23.84
C ASP A 240 -12.65 -27.05 -25.01
N PRO A 241 -11.75 -27.07 -26.02
CA PRO A 241 -11.76 -26.15 -27.16
C PRO A 241 -13.01 -26.26 -28.06
N ARG A 242 -13.95 -27.17 -27.79
CA ARG A 242 -15.16 -27.35 -28.59
C ARG A 242 -16.22 -26.26 -28.40
N ARG A 243 -16.28 -25.58 -27.25
CA ARG A 243 -17.33 -24.57 -26.99
C ARG A 243 -17.07 -23.20 -27.61
N SER A 244 -15.82 -22.82 -27.85
CA SER A 244 -15.49 -21.53 -28.49
C SER A 244 -15.69 -21.53 -30.01
N LYS A 245 -15.58 -22.70 -30.67
CA LYS A 245 -15.92 -22.82 -32.10
C LYS A 245 -17.41 -22.63 -32.39
N LEU A 246 -18.29 -23.02 -31.45
CA LEU A 246 -19.73 -22.91 -31.66
C LEU A 246 -20.23 -21.45 -31.66
N ALA A 247 -19.58 -20.57 -30.90
CA ALA A 247 -19.96 -19.15 -30.84
C ALA A 247 -19.48 -18.36 -32.08
N VAL A 248 -18.31 -18.70 -32.64
CA VAL A 248 -17.77 -18.04 -33.84
C VAL A 248 -18.54 -18.44 -35.10
N ASP A 249 -18.99 -19.71 -35.20
CA ASP A 249 -19.79 -20.18 -36.34
C ASP A 249 -21.19 -19.54 -36.43
N ILE A 250 -21.80 -19.18 -35.28
CA ILE A 250 -23.13 -18.53 -35.26
C ILE A 250 -23.06 -17.08 -35.75
N ILE A 251 -21.95 -16.39 -35.47
CA ILE A 251 -21.75 -14.99 -35.88
C ILE A 251 -21.45 -14.90 -37.39
N LEU A 252 -20.66 -15.84 -37.93
CA LEU A 252 -20.39 -15.92 -39.38
C LEU A 252 -21.63 -16.30 -40.19
N LYS A 253 -22.51 -17.17 -39.67
CA LYS A 253 -23.75 -17.54 -40.37
C LYS A 253 -24.84 -16.46 -40.34
N THR A 254 -24.91 -15.66 -39.28
CA THR A 254 -25.89 -14.56 -39.20
C THR A 254 -25.42 -13.30 -39.94
N GLY A 255 -24.11 -13.06 -40.05
CA GLY A 255 -23.55 -11.93 -40.81
C GLY A 255 -23.70 -12.02 -42.34
N ILE A 256 -23.83 -13.23 -42.90
CA ILE A 256 -24.02 -13.44 -44.34
C ILE A 256 -25.49 -13.20 -44.76
N ILE A 257 -26.45 -13.33 -43.84
CA ILE A 257 -27.89 -13.17 -44.14
C ILE A 257 -28.29 -11.70 -44.32
N TYR A 258 -27.49 -10.74 -43.82
CA TYR A 258 -27.74 -9.30 -43.97
C TYR A 258 -26.98 -8.63 -45.13
N MET A 259 -26.35 -9.41 -46.01
CA MET A 259 -25.64 -8.91 -47.21
C MET A 259 -26.16 -9.49 -48.54
N PHE A 260 -27.45 -9.85 -48.60
CA PHE A 260 -28.18 -10.05 -49.86
C PHE A 260 -29.50 -9.28 -49.85
#